data_AF-A0A915V6I8-F1
#
_entry.id   AF-A0A915V6I8-F1
#
_cell.length_a   1.000
_cell.length_b   1.000
_cell.length_c   1.000
_cell.angle_alpha   90.00
_cell.angle_beta   90.00
_cell.angle_gamma   90.00
#
_symmetry.space_group_name_H-M   'P 1'
#
loop_
_entity.id
_entity.type
_entity.pdbx_description
1 polymer ?
#
loop_
_entity_poly.entity_id
_entity_poly.type
_entity_poly.pdbx_seq_one_letter_code
_entity_poly.pdbx_strand_id
1 'polypeptide(L)'
;MGLWGTPTYGKALVQSIHELSEGSGLSVTIAHYYSPNGTDINRTGMMPNVLGILPQEVSTNAPLGTTADDCLYQAELDQLHQVIDWSQAPKPVNTAQTKEQFRQPLGVPCAVP
;
A
#
# COMPACT_ATOMS: atom_id res chain seq x y z
N MET A 1 -4.62 -5.63 7.96
CA MET A 1 -3.39 -5.19 7.27
C MET A 1 -3.78 -4.06 6.35
N GLY A 2 -3.26 -2.85 6.58
CA GLY A 2 -3.54 -1.66 5.77
C GLY A 2 -2.38 -1.34 4.83
N LEU A 3 -2.65 -0.57 3.78
CA LEU A 3 -1.64 -0.02 2.88
C LEU A 3 -1.31 1.42 3.27
N TRP A 4 -0.03 1.77 3.24
CA TRP A 4 0.50 3.07 3.65
C TRP A 4 1.44 3.63 2.58
N GLY A 5 1.41 4.95 2.38
CA GLY A 5 2.32 5.65 1.48
C GLY A 5 1.59 6.33 0.31
N THR A 6 2.11 6.20 -0.90
CA THR A 6 1.56 6.85 -2.10
C THR A 6 0.79 5.87 -2.99
N PRO A 7 -0.09 6.37 -3.88
CA PRO A 7 -0.73 5.52 -4.89
C PRO A 7 0.31 4.75 -5.71
N THR A 8 0.09 3.45 -5.89
CA THR A 8 1.01 2.63 -6.69
C THR A 8 0.85 2.94 -8.18
N TYR A 9 1.88 2.64 -8.97
CA TYR A 9 1.88 2.93 -10.41
C TYR A 9 0.79 2.18 -11.20
N GLY A 10 0.36 1.00 -10.72
CA GLY A 10 -0.69 0.23 -11.39
C GLY A 10 -0.23 -0.53 -12.63
N LYS A 11 0.98 -1.07 -12.65
CA LYS A 11 1.35 -2.06 -13.68
C LYS A 11 0.87 -3.44 -13.23
N ALA A 12 -0.22 -3.91 -13.84
CA ALA A 12 -0.84 -5.18 -13.51
C ALA A 12 -0.76 -6.19 -14.67
N LEU A 13 0.32 -6.10 -15.45
CA LEU A 13 0.52 -6.89 -16.67
C LEU A 13 1.69 -7.86 -16.49
N VAL A 14 1.49 -9.11 -16.91
CA VAL A 14 2.57 -10.09 -17.04
C VAL A 14 3.07 -10.07 -18.47
N GLN A 15 4.37 -9.86 -18.63
CA GLN A 15 5.03 -9.83 -19.92
C GLN A 15 5.97 -11.02 -20.07
N SER A 16 5.99 -11.61 -21.26
CA SER A 16 6.90 -12.69 -21.65
C SER A 16 7.71 -12.27 -22.87
N ILE A 17 9.01 -12.56 -22.85
CA ILE A 17 9.93 -12.27 -23.95
C ILE A 17 10.03 -13.52 -24.82
N HIS A 18 9.75 -13.36 -26.10
CA HIS A 18 9.94 -14.40 -27.12
C HIS A 18 11.11 -14.00 -28.00
N GLU A 19 12.13 -14.85 -28.06
CA GLU A 19 13.27 -14.64 -28.94
C GLU A 19 12.89 -14.90 -30.40
N LEU A 20 13.42 -14.07 -31.30
CA LEU A 20 13.26 -14.19 -32.74
C LEU A 20 14.62 -14.51 -33.38
N SER A 21 14.61 -14.94 -34.64
CA SER A 21 15.85 -15.10 -35.41
C SER A 21 16.64 -13.79 -35.44
N GLU A 22 17.96 -13.89 -35.51
CA GLU A 22 18.91 -12.75 -35.56
C GLU A 22 19.10 -12.00 -34.21
N GLY A 23 18.73 -12.61 -33.07
CA GLY A 23 19.01 -12.06 -31.74
C GLY A 23 18.07 -10.93 -31.30
N SER A 24 16.97 -10.73 -32.03
CA SER A 24 15.89 -9.82 -31.65
C SER A 24 14.88 -10.52 -30.72
N GLY A 25 14.02 -9.75 -30.03
CA GLY A 25 13.03 -10.30 -29.12
C GLY A 25 11.73 -9.49 -29.08
N LEU A 26 10.61 -10.18 -28.88
CA LEU A 26 9.27 -9.62 -28.77
C LEU A 26 8.77 -9.74 -27.33
N SER A 27 8.41 -8.61 -26.72
CA SER A 27 7.73 -8.59 -25.41
C SER A 27 6.21 -8.60 -25.61
N VAL A 28 5.56 -9.68 -25.16
CA VAL A 28 4.10 -9.86 -25.30
C VAL A 28 3.47 -9.88 -23.91
N THR A 29 2.34 -9.18 -23.76
CA THR A 29 1.53 -9.26 -22.54
C THR A 29 0.67 -10.51 -22.59
N ILE A 30 0.84 -11.42 -21.63
CA ILE A 30 0.16 -12.72 -21.60
C ILE A 30 -0.94 -12.81 -20.56
N ALA A 31 -0.95 -11.92 -19.56
CA ALA A 31 -1.94 -11.93 -18.50
C ALA A 31 -2.12 -10.57 -17.83
N HIS A 32 -3.28 -10.39 -17.21
CA HIS A 32 -3.66 -9.24 -16.39
C HIS A 32 -3.94 -9.71 -14.96
N TYR A 33 -3.48 -8.96 -13.97
CA TYR A 33 -3.82 -9.18 -12.57
C TYR A 33 -5.05 -8.37 -12.18
N TYR A 34 -6.00 -9.05 -11.55
CA TYR A 34 -7.20 -8.45 -10.97
C TYR A 34 -7.14 -8.59 -9.44
N SER A 35 -7.71 -7.61 -8.73
CA SER A 35 -7.89 -7.74 -7.30
C SER A 35 -8.88 -8.89 -6.97
N PRO A 36 -8.91 -9.41 -5.73
CA PRO A 36 -9.92 -10.39 -5.32
C PRO A 36 -11.37 -9.93 -5.53
N ASN A 37 -11.59 -8.62 -5.58
CA ASN A 37 -12.88 -8.00 -5.88
C ASN A 37 -13.16 -7.87 -7.39
N GLY A 38 -12.31 -8.43 -8.25
CA GLY A 38 -12.43 -8.36 -9.71
C GLY A 38 -12.07 -7.00 -10.32
N THR A 39 -11.45 -6.10 -9.55
CA THR A 39 -11.07 -4.77 -10.05
C THR A 39 -9.79 -4.86 -10.87
N ASP A 40 -9.82 -4.34 -12.10
CA ASP A 40 -8.62 -4.12 -12.89
C ASP A 40 -7.83 -2.96 -12.26
N ILE A 41 -6.63 -3.27 -11.77
CA ILE A 41 -5.72 -2.30 -11.16
C ILE A 41 -4.69 -1.76 -12.17
N ASN A 42 -4.76 -2.21 -13.42
CA ASN A 42 -3.90 -1.72 -14.50
C ASN A 42 -4.17 -0.24 -14.77
N ARG A 43 -3.11 0.58 -14.83
CA ARG A 43 -3.13 2.05 -15.00
C ARG A 43 -3.75 2.87 -13.86
N THR A 44 -4.55 2.26 -13.00
CA THR A 44 -5.17 2.94 -11.85
C THR A 44 -4.33 2.81 -10.58
N GLY A 45 -3.65 1.68 -10.41
CA GLY A 45 -2.90 1.41 -9.18
C GLY A 45 -3.80 1.06 -8.00
N MET A 46 -3.19 1.01 -6.82
CA MET A 46 -3.89 0.84 -5.55
C MET A 46 -3.71 2.09 -4.72
N MET A 47 -4.82 2.59 -4.18
CA MET A 47 -4.81 3.69 -3.23
C MET A 47 -4.56 3.14 -1.82
N PRO A 48 -3.58 3.66 -1.08
CA PRO A 48 -3.34 3.24 0.28
C PRO A 48 -4.46 3.71 1.21
N ASN A 49 -4.63 3.00 2.33
CA ASN A 49 -5.57 3.39 3.39
C ASN A 49 -5.11 4.67 4.10
N VAL A 50 -3.80 4.88 4.16
CA VAL A 50 -3.20 6.10 4.72
C VAL A 50 -2.22 6.68 3.71
N LEU A 51 -2.48 7.92 3.31
CA LEU A 51 -1.63 8.66 2.39
C LEU A 51 -0.42 9.23 3.13
N GLY A 52 0.76 9.10 2.52
CA GLY A 52 1.98 9.65 3.05
C GLY A 52 3.08 9.69 2.01
N ILE A 53 3.88 10.76 2.02
CA ILE A 53 4.98 10.95 1.07
C ILE A 53 6.27 10.88 1.88
N LEU A 54 7.17 9.99 1.49
CA LEU A 54 8.52 9.98 2.01
C LEU A 54 9.33 11.10 1.33
N PRO A 55 10.13 11.88 2.07
CA PRO A 55 11.08 12.79 1.45
C PRO A 55 12.05 11.99 0.57
N GLN A 56 12.23 12.45 -0.66
CA GLN A 56 12.97 11.74 -1.69
C GLN A 56 14.49 11.90 -1.48
N GLU A 57 15.06 11.25 -0.48
CA GLU A 57 16.50 11.17 -0.29
C GLU A 57 17.06 9.98 -1.09
N VAL A 58 17.13 10.12 -2.42
CA VAL A 58 17.84 9.15 -3.28
C VAL A 58 19.34 9.43 -3.16
N SER A 59 19.92 9.04 -2.03
CA SER A 59 21.38 8.92 -1.91
C SER A 59 21.80 7.61 -2.57
N THR A 60 22.78 7.67 -3.46
CA THR A 60 23.26 6.54 -4.27
C THR A 60 23.81 5.36 -3.46
N ASN A 61 23.98 5.53 -2.14
CA ASN A 61 24.45 4.50 -1.21
C ASN A 61 23.70 4.50 0.14
N ALA A 62 22.50 5.08 0.23
CA ALA A 62 21.73 4.98 1.47
C ALA A 62 21.29 3.52 1.73
N PRO A 63 21.27 3.07 3.00
CA PRO A 63 20.67 1.79 3.35
C PRO A 63 19.22 1.76 2.86
N LEU A 64 18.85 0.71 2.11
CA LEU A 64 17.46 0.49 1.71
C LEU A 64 16.67 0.06 2.95
N GLY A 65 15.87 0.97 3.51
CA GLY A 65 15.02 0.70 4.67
C GLY A 65 14.46 1.98 5.29
N THR A 66 13.39 1.83 6.06
CA THR A 66 12.85 2.91 6.90
C THR A 66 13.70 3.04 8.16
N THR A 67 13.91 4.27 8.63
CA THR A 67 14.53 4.50 9.95
C THR A 67 13.45 4.51 11.03
N ALA A 68 13.84 4.36 12.30
CA ALA A 68 12.90 4.47 13.41
C ALA A 68 12.24 5.86 13.48
N ASP A 69 12.90 6.90 12.96
CA ASP A 69 12.39 8.27 12.93
C ASP A 69 11.50 8.56 11.70
N ASP A 70 11.26 7.56 10.85
CA ASP A 70 10.37 7.71 9.70
C ASP A 70 8.92 7.93 10.16
N CYS A 71 8.33 9.03 9.71
CA CYS A 71 7.00 9.43 10.11
C CYS A 71 5.92 8.42 9.67
N LEU A 72 6.09 7.76 8.52
CA LEU A 72 5.12 6.76 8.05
C LEU A 72 5.23 5.49 8.88
N TYR A 73 6.45 5.12 9.27
CA TYR A 73 6.69 3.97 10.13
C TYR A 73 6.09 4.18 11.52
N GLN A 74 6.29 5.34 12.14
CA GLN A 74 5.71 5.65 13.45
C GLN A 74 4.18 5.70 13.40
N ALA A 75 3.61 6.31 12.36
CA ALA A 75 2.16 6.35 12.19
C ALA A 75 1.56 4.95 12.01
N GLU A 76 2.24 4.06 11.29
CA GLU A 76 1.83 2.65 11.16
C GLU A 76 1.84 1.94 12.52
N LEU A 77 2.89 2.12 13.32
CA LEU A 77 2.99 1.53 14.65
C LEU A 77 1.86 2.00 15.58
N ASP A 78 1.55 3.29 15.60
CA ASP A 78 0.49 3.85 16.43
C ASP A 78 -0.88 3.25 16.07
N GLN A 79 -1.17 3.10 14.77
CA GLN A 79 -2.41 2.46 14.34
C GLN A 79 -2.44 0.97 14.68
N LEU A 80 -1.32 0.26 14.52
CA LEU A 80 -1.25 -1.15 14.88
C LEU A 80 -1.49 -1.35 16.38
N HIS A 81 -0.89 -0.52 17.24
CA HIS A 81 -1.15 -0.58 18.68
C HIS A 81 -2.63 -0.35 19.00
N GLN A 82 -3.29 0.63 18.38
CA GLN A 82 -4.73 0.84 18.57
C GLN A 82 -5.58 -0.37 18.16
N VAL A 83 -5.24 -1.01 17.04
CA VAL A 83 -5.93 -2.22 16.57
C VAL A 83 -5.70 -3.39 17.54
N ILE A 84 -4.47 -3.54 18.04
CA ILE A 84 -4.12 -4.57 19.02
C ILE A 84 -4.88 -4.35 20.32
N ASP A 85 -4.85 -3.14 20.87
CA ASP A 85 -5.56 -2.78 22.11
C ASP A 85 -7.07 -3.03 21.98
N TRP A 86 -7.66 -2.65 20.84
CA TRP A 86 -9.06 -2.95 20.55
C TRP A 86 -9.33 -4.46 20.47
N SER A 87 -8.44 -5.24 19.88
CA SER A 87 -8.60 -6.70 19.79
C SER A 87 -8.61 -7.39 21.16
N GLN A 88 -7.93 -6.78 22.15
CA GLN A 88 -7.83 -7.29 23.51
C GLN A 88 -8.90 -6.71 24.45
N ALA A 89 -9.60 -5.64 24.04
CA ALA A 89 -10.67 -5.04 24.83
C ALA A 89 -11.88 -5.98 24.98
N PRO A 90 -12.61 -5.94 26.11
CA PRO A 90 -13.84 -6.70 26.27
C PRO A 90 -14.85 -6.29 25.19
N LYS A 91 -15.32 -7.27 24.39
CA LYS A 91 -16.22 -7.03 23.27
C LYS A 91 -17.50 -6.32 23.75
N PRO A 92 -17.89 -5.18 23.16
CA PRO A 92 -19.09 -4.46 23.59
C PRO A 92 -20.34 -5.30 23.31
N VAL A 93 -21.25 -5.33 24.28
CA VAL A 93 -22.48 -6.15 24.28
C VAL A 93 -23.53 -5.67 23.26
N ASN A 94 -23.38 -4.46 22.68
CA ASN A 94 -24.28 -3.98 21.62
C ASN A 94 -23.61 -3.98 20.23
N THR A 95 -24.34 -4.52 19.25
CA THR A 95 -23.88 -4.73 17.87
C THR A 95 -24.04 -3.47 16.99
N ALA A 96 -24.67 -2.42 17.49
CA ALA A 96 -25.01 -1.21 16.72
C ALA A 96 -23.87 -0.18 16.69
N GLN A 97 -23.04 -0.12 17.74
CA GLN A 97 -21.96 0.87 17.84
C GLN A 97 -20.65 0.45 17.15
N THR A 98 -20.54 -0.80 16.69
CA THR A 98 -19.27 -1.35 16.19
C THR A 98 -18.95 -0.97 14.75
N LYS A 99 -19.93 -0.61 13.91
CA LYS A 99 -19.69 -0.41 12.46
C LYS A 99 -19.24 0.99 12.05
N GLU A 100 -19.57 2.02 12.82
CA GLU A 100 -19.28 3.42 12.45
C GLU A 100 -17.88 3.85 12.89
N GLN A 101 -17.35 3.27 13.97
CA GLN A 101 -16.08 3.67 14.59
C GLN A 101 -14.83 3.24 13.78
N PHE A 102 -14.99 2.33 12.82
CA PHE A 102 -13.91 1.85 11.93
C PHE A 102 -13.82 2.63 10.60
N ARG A 103 -14.68 3.62 10.37
CA ARG A 103 -14.75 4.34 9.09
C ARG A 103 -14.25 5.79 9.16
N GLN A 104 -13.45 6.13 10.17
CA GLN A 104 -12.83 7.46 10.18
C GLN A 104 -11.71 7.48 9.13
N PRO A 105 -11.67 8.49 8.23
CA PRO A 105 -10.56 8.63 7.31
C PRO A 105 -9.31 8.83 8.14
N LEU A 106 -8.37 7.89 8.00
CA LEU A 106 -7.06 7.99 8.60
C LEU A 106 -6.42 9.23 7.98
N GLY A 107 -6.39 10.32 8.75
CA GLY A 107 -5.82 11.59 8.31
C GLY A 107 -4.38 11.38 7.84
N VAL A 108 -3.91 12.28 6.96
CA VAL A 108 -2.51 12.26 6.49
C VAL A 108 -1.62 12.44 7.73
N PRO A 109 -0.87 11.42 8.18
CA PRO A 109 -0.17 11.46 9.46
C PRO A 109 1.10 12.31 9.38
N CYS A 110 1.55 12.63 8.17
CA CYS A 110 2.72 13.44 7.91
C CYS A 110 2.36 14.64 7.05
N ALA A 111 2.89 15.82 7.38
CA ALA A 111 2.78 16.98 6.51
C ALA A 111 3.54 16.73 5.20
N VAL A 112 2.86 16.96 4.08
CA VAL A 112 3.47 17.08 2.77
C VAL A 112 4.20 18.44 2.74
N PRO A 113 5.52 18.51 2.48
CA PRO A 113 6.18 19.79 2.26
C PRO A 113 5.70 20.47 0.97
#